data_AF-A0A948B9M5-F1
#
_entry.id   AF-A0A948B9M5-F1
#
_cell.length_a   1.000
_cell.length_b   1.000
_cell.length_c   1.000
_cell.angle_alpha   90.00
_cell.angle_beta   90.00
_cell.angle_gamma   90.00
#
_symmetry.space_group_name_H-M   'P 1'
#
loop_
_entity.id
_entity.type
_entity.pdbx_description
1 polymer ?
#
loop_
_entity_poly.entity_id
_entity_poly.type
_entity_poly.pdbx_seq_one_letter_code
_entity_poly.pdbx_strand_id
1 'polypeptide(L)'
;MDFNEYQTESRKTAKYTEGEAANFKGLPIYPVLGLVGEAGEVAEKMKKIIRDNNGVIDQERKDLLIKEIGDVLWYTAQLCTDLDLSMDDVAQTNLDKLFSRLERGKIQGDGDNR
;
A
#
# COMPACT_ATOMS: atom_id res chain seq x y z
N MET A 1 -8.35 -12.83 -9.49
CA MET A 1 -8.27 -11.66 -8.60
C MET A 1 -7.59 -10.52 -9.30
N ASP A 2 -8.41 -9.59 -9.75
CA ASP A 2 -8.01 -8.22 -10.10
C ASP A 2 -8.09 -7.30 -8.85
N PHE A 3 -7.78 -5.99 -8.98
CA PHE A 3 -7.76 -5.12 -7.82
C PHE A 3 -9.16 -4.80 -7.30
N ASN A 4 -10.17 -4.68 -8.17
CA ASN A 4 -11.55 -4.47 -7.74
C ASN A 4 -12.13 -5.69 -6.99
N GLU A 5 -11.82 -6.91 -7.45
CA GLU A 5 -12.15 -8.16 -6.76
C GLU A 5 -11.45 -8.20 -5.39
N TYR A 6 -10.14 -7.90 -5.34
CA TYR A 6 -9.41 -7.82 -4.07
C TYR A 6 -9.99 -6.76 -3.12
N GLN A 7 -10.30 -5.56 -3.62
CA GLN A 7 -10.91 -4.48 -2.85
C GLN A 7 -12.24 -4.94 -2.23
N THR A 8 -13.09 -5.59 -3.02
CA THR A 8 -14.39 -6.11 -2.59
C THR A 8 -14.24 -7.20 -1.53
N GLU A 9 -13.34 -8.16 -1.74
CA GLU A 9 -13.12 -9.26 -0.80
C GLU A 9 -12.47 -8.78 0.51
N SER A 10 -11.46 -7.91 0.42
CA SER A 10 -10.78 -7.36 1.60
C SER A 10 -11.71 -6.53 2.48
N ARG A 11 -12.71 -5.84 1.90
CA ARG A 11 -13.68 -5.07 2.68
C ARG A 11 -14.49 -5.93 3.65
N LYS A 12 -14.72 -7.21 3.31
CA LYS A 12 -15.43 -8.15 4.20
C LYS A 12 -14.70 -8.38 5.53
N THR A 13 -13.40 -8.10 5.59
CA THR A 13 -12.58 -8.27 6.79
C THR A 13 -12.39 -6.96 7.58
N ALA A 14 -12.81 -5.82 7.03
CA ALA A 14 -12.69 -4.53 7.69
C ALA A 14 -13.66 -4.41 8.87
N LYS A 15 -13.10 -4.43 10.09
CA LYS A 15 -13.84 -4.21 11.33
C LYS A 15 -13.24 -3.03 12.07
N TYR A 16 -13.77 -1.84 11.83
CA TYR A 16 -13.42 -0.67 12.62
C TYR A 16 -14.15 -0.72 13.96
N THR A 17 -13.43 -0.48 15.07
CA THR A 17 -14.10 -0.18 16.34
C THR A 17 -14.92 1.09 16.14
N GLU A 18 -16.24 0.99 16.30
CA GLU A 18 -17.15 2.13 16.12
C GLU A 18 -16.69 3.33 16.96
N GLY A 19 -16.49 4.48 16.31
CA GLY A 19 -16.05 5.72 16.96
C GLY A 19 -15.35 6.71 16.04
N GLU A 20 -15.17 7.94 16.54
CA GLU A 20 -14.50 9.06 15.84
C GLU A 20 -13.05 8.78 15.42
N ALA A 21 -12.43 7.71 15.95
CA ALA A 21 -11.05 7.33 15.64
C ALA A 21 -10.91 6.64 14.27
N ALA A 22 -11.92 5.89 13.82
CA ALA A 22 -11.91 5.28 12.48
C ALA A 22 -12.08 6.35 11.39
N ASN A 23 -12.88 7.37 11.71
CA ASN A 23 -13.24 8.44 10.81
C ASN A 23 -13.26 9.78 11.56
N PHE A 24 -12.21 10.58 11.41
CA PHE A 24 -12.12 11.90 12.04
C PHE A 24 -12.68 12.94 11.08
N LYS A 25 -13.90 13.42 11.33
CA LYS A 25 -14.57 14.45 10.51
C LYS A 25 -14.73 14.09 9.02
N GLY A 26 -15.02 12.83 8.71
CA GLY A 26 -15.12 12.35 7.32
C GLY A 26 -13.80 11.86 6.72
N LEU A 27 -12.67 11.97 7.44
CA LEU A 27 -11.37 11.53 6.96
C LEU A 27 -11.06 10.11 7.44
N PRO A 28 -10.60 9.20 6.55
CA PRO A 28 -10.22 7.82 6.89
C PRO A 28 -8.84 7.79 7.57
N ILE A 29 -8.74 8.38 8.76
CA ILE A 29 -7.48 8.49 9.52
C ILE A 29 -6.96 7.11 9.91
N TYR A 30 -7.84 6.18 10.30
CA TYR A 30 -7.42 4.85 10.71
C TYR A 30 -6.70 4.08 9.58
N PRO A 31 -7.26 3.97 8.35
CA PRO A 31 -6.54 3.35 7.24
C PRO A 31 -5.23 4.06 6.88
N VAL A 32 -5.18 5.39 6.96
CA VAL A 32 -3.95 6.16 6.67
C VAL A 32 -2.85 5.86 7.69
N LEU A 33 -3.18 5.85 8.98
CA LEU A 33 -2.19 5.54 10.02
C LEU A 33 -1.74 4.09 9.95
N GLY A 34 -2.66 3.16 9.68
CA GLY A 34 -2.34 1.76 9.44
C GLY A 34 -1.39 1.57 8.26
N LEU A 35 -1.70 2.19 7.11
CA LEU A 35 -0.84 2.16 5.92
C LEU A 35 0.60 2.58 6.22
N VAL A 36 0.79 3.65 7.01
CA VAL A 36 2.12 4.12 7.41
C VAL A 36 2.81 3.12 8.34
N GLY A 37 2.06 2.52 9.28
CA GLY A 37 2.54 1.46 10.16
C GLY A 37 3.09 0.27 9.37
N GLU A 38 2.31 -0.25 8.43
CA GLU A 38 2.70 -1.42 7.63
C GLU A 38 3.85 -1.13 6.67
N ALA A 39 3.92 0.09 6.11
CA ALA A 39 5.09 0.51 5.35
C ALA A 39 6.37 0.52 6.24
N GLY A 40 6.23 0.88 7.51
CA GLY A 40 7.28 0.79 8.51
C GLY A 40 7.68 -0.65 8.82
N GLU A 41 6.73 -1.58 8.89
CA GLU A 41 6.97 -3.02 9.07
C GLU A 41 7.78 -3.60 7.90
N VAL A 42 7.41 -3.26 6.65
CA VAL A 42 8.18 -3.64 5.45
C VAL A 42 9.64 -3.16 5.58
N ALA A 43 9.84 -1.89 5.96
CA ALA A 43 11.17 -1.33 6.16
C ALA A 43 11.91 -2.04 7.31
N GLU A 44 11.22 -2.43 8.38
CA GLU A 44 11.80 -3.17 9.49
C GLU A 44 12.27 -4.57 9.08
N LYS A 45 11.49 -5.32 8.29
CA LYS A 45 11.95 -6.63 7.79
C LYS A 45 13.19 -6.46 6.91
N MET A 46 13.20 -5.47 6.01
CA MET A 46 14.35 -5.19 5.16
C MET A 46 15.60 -4.83 5.99
N LYS A 47 15.44 -3.98 7.01
CA LYS A 47 16.52 -3.64 7.96
C LYS A 47 17.08 -4.89 8.65
N LYS A 48 16.22 -5.82 9.10
CA LYS A 48 16.64 -7.08 9.74
C LYS A 48 17.37 -8.00 8.76
N ILE A 49 16.91 -8.10 7.51
CA ILE A 49 17.60 -8.85 6.44
C ILE A 49 19.02 -8.36 6.24
N ILE A 50 19.20 -7.04 6.17
CA ILE A 50 20.53 -6.42 6.00
C ILE A 50 21.41 -6.67 7.23
N ARG A 51 20.87 -6.47 8.44
CA ARG A 51 21.62 -6.56 9.70
C ARG A 51 22.00 -7.99 10.09
N ASP A 52 21.05 -8.92 9.97
CA ASP A 52 21.15 -10.26 10.59
C ASP A 52 21.30 -11.38 9.55
N ASN A 53 21.04 -11.12 8.27
CA ASN A 53 21.05 -12.14 7.21
C ASN A 53 22.00 -11.79 6.06
N ASN A 54 22.95 -10.87 6.26
CA ASN A 54 23.92 -10.42 5.25
C ASN A 54 23.28 -9.99 3.93
N GLY A 55 22.06 -9.45 3.98
CA GLY A 55 21.32 -9.04 2.78
C GLY A 55 20.74 -10.21 1.96
N VAL A 56 20.77 -11.45 2.47
CA VAL A 56 20.23 -12.62 1.78
C VAL A 56 18.73 -12.74 2.05
N ILE A 57 17.94 -12.79 0.97
CA ILE A 57 16.49 -13.01 1.03
C ILE A 57 16.18 -14.45 0.60
N ASP A 58 16.09 -15.35 1.58
CA ASP A 58 15.59 -16.70 1.37
C ASP A 58 14.06 -16.77 1.43
N GLN A 59 13.50 -17.98 1.35
CA GLN A 59 12.05 -18.18 1.31
C GLN A 59 11.35 -17.67 2.57
N GLU A 60 11.91 -17.89 3.75
CA GLU A 60 11.31 -17.45 5.01
C GLU A 60 11.19 -15.92 5.06
N ARG A 61 12.24 -15.21 4.63
CA ARG A 61 12.23 -13.74 4.59
C ARG A 61 11.29 -13.21 3.50
N LYS A 62 11.19 -13.89 2.36
CA LYS A 62 10.18 -13.56 1.34
C LYS A 62 8.77 -13.70 1.89
N ASP A 63 8.48 -14.78 2.60
CA ASP A 63 7.16 -15.03 3.16
C ASP A 63 6.79 -13.96 4.21
N LEU A 64 7.76 -13.50 5.01
CA LEU A 64 7.56 -12.37 5.92
C LEU A 64 7.30 -11.06 5.16
N LEU A 65 8.07 -10.76 4.11
CA LEU A 65 7.85 -9.56 3.29
C LEU A 65 6.50 -9.57 2.58
N ILE A 66 6.06 -10.74 2.08
CA ILE A 66 4.75 -10.88 1.42
C ILE A 66 3.61 -10.52 2.38
N LYS A 67 3.73 -10.87 3.67
CA LYS A 67 2.73 -10.51 4.69
C LYS A 67 2.64 -8.99 4.86
N GLU A 68 3.76 -8.34 5.18
CA GLU A 68 3.75 -6.89 5.43
C GLU A 68 3.39 -6.08 4.17
N ILE A 69 3.82 -6.51 2.98
CA ILE A 69 3.40 -5.89 1.71
C ILE A 69 1.89 -6.13 1.47
N GLY A 70 1.39 -7.30 1.86
CA GLY A 70 -0.04 -7.61 1.83
C GLY A 70 -0.85 -6.71 2.75
N ASP A 71 -0.33 -6.38 3.93
CA ASP A 71 -1.00 -5.47 4.87
C ASP A 71 -0.99 -4.02 4.36
N VAL A 72 0.10 -3.57 3.70
CA VAL A 72 0.13 -2.31 2.93
C VAL A 72 -0.95 -2.30 1.85
N LEU A 73 -1.10 -3.39 1.09
CA LEU A 73 -2.13 -3.51 0.06
C LEU A 73 -3.54 -3.47 0.66
N TRP A 74 -3.75 -4.13 1.80
CA TRP A 74 -5.03 -4.16 2.50
C TRP A 74 -5.46 -2.75 2.96
N TYR A 75 -4.55 -1.99 3.59
CA TYR A 75 -4.84 -0.62 3.99
C TYR A 75 -5.06 0.31 2.80
N THR A 76 -4.34 0.11 1.69
CA THR A 76 -4.58 0.84 0.44
C THR A 76 -5.98 0.57 -0.09
N ALA A 77 -6.43 -0.69 -0.06
CA ALA A 77 -7.79 -1.07 -0.48
C ALA A 77 -8.88 -0.47 0.41
N GLN A 78 -8.66 -0.45 1.73
CA GLN A 78 -9.58 0.20 2.66
C GLN A 78 -9.64 1.72 2.45
N LEU A 79 -8.49 2.36 2.22
CA LEU A 79 -8.44 3.79 1.92
C LEU A 79 -9.19 4.12 0.62
N CYS A 80 -9.03 3.30 -0.43
CA CYS A 80 -9.80 3.47 -1.66
C CYS A 80 -11.31 3.34 -1.40
N THR A 81 -11.71 2.32 -0.64
CA THR A 81 -13.12 2.09 -0.29
C THR A 81 -13.72 3.24 0.52
N ASP A 82 -13.01 3.73 1.53
CA ASP A 82 -13.51 4.81 2.39
C ASP A 82 -13.52 6.18 1.69
N LEU A 83 -12.77 6.34 0.59
CA LEU A 83 -12.75 7.53 -0.26
C LEU A 83 -13.62 7.41 -1.52
N ASP A 84 -14.38 6.31 -1.67
CA ASP A 84 -15.19 6.01 -2.86
C ASP A 84 -14.37 5.99 -4.17
N LEU A 85 -13.19 5.38 -4.11
CA LEU A 85 -12.28 5.18 -5.24
C LEU A 85 -12.22 3.71 -5.66
N SER A 86 -12.14 3.46 -6.97
CA SER A 86 -11.79 2.15 -7.50
C SER A 86 -10.27 1.95 -7.45
N MET A 87 -9.82 0.79 -6.94
CA MET A 87 -8.41 0.44 -6.99
C MET A 87 -7.90 0.23 -8.42
N ASP A 88 -8.73 -0.29 -9.33
CA ASP A 88 -8.36 -0.40 -10.75
C ASP A 88 -8.09 0.99 -11.35
N ASP A 89 -8.96 1.98 -11.08
CA ASP A 89 -8.77 3.34 -11.57
C ASP A 89 -7.52 4.00 -10.98
N VAL A 90 -7.25 3.78 -9.69
CA VAL A 90 -6.03 4.25 -9.02
C VAL A 90 -4.78 3.63 -9.66
N ALA A 91 -4.79 2.31 -9.90
CA ALA A 91 -3.70 1.59 -10.52
C ALA A 91 -3.47 2.05 -11.97
N GLN A 92 -4.54 2.15 -12.76
CA GLN A 92 -4.47 2.58 -14.16
C GLN A 92 -3.96 4.03 -14.26
N THR A 93 -4.50 4.93 -13.45
CA THR A 93 -4.02 6.33 -13.39
C THR A 93 -2.54 6.42 -13.03
N ASN A 94 -2.07 5.54 -12.12
CA ASN A 94 -0.66 5.47 -11.78
C ASN A 94 0.21 5.01 -12.97
N LEU A 95 -0.22 3.95 -13.67
CA LEU A 95 0.47 3.42 -14.84
C LEU A 95 0.53 4.44 -15.98
N ASP A 96 -0.58 5.09 -16.31
CA ASP A 96 -0.65 6.11 -17.36
C ASP A 96 0.34 7.25 -17.10
N LYS A 97 0.41 7.72 -15.84
CA LYS A 97 1.38 8.71 -15.40
C LYS A 97 2.82 8.21 -15.55
N LEU A 98 3.11 6.97 -15.13
CA LEU A 98 4.46 6.40 -15.20
C LEU A 98 4.91 6.14 -16.65
N PHE A 99 4.02 5.69 -17.52
CA PHE A 99 4.33 5.52 -18.94
C PHE A 99 4.52 6.86 -19.64
N SER A 100 3.71 7.87 -19.33
CA SER A 100 3.94 9.24 -19.81
C SER A 100 5.30 9.80 -19.37
N ARG A 101 5.76 9.49 -18.15
CA ARG A 101 7.13 9.82 -17.69
C ARG A 101 8.20 9.09 -18.48
N LEU A 102 7.97 7.81 -18.76
CA LEU A 102 8.90 6.97 -19.52
C LEU A 102 9.07 7.50 -20.95
N GLU A 103 7.98 7.77 -21.65
CA GLU A 103 7.98 8.29 -23.03
C GLU A 103 8.69 9.65 -23.13
N ARG A 104 8.55 10.51 -22.12
CA ARG A 104 9.21 11.82 -22.07
C ARG A 104 10.67 11.75 -21.60
N GLY A 105 11.18 10.57 -21.26
CA GLY A 105 12.53 10.41 -20.68
C GLY A 105 12.71 11.12 -19.33
N LYS A 106 11.62 11.26 -18.55
CA LYS A 106 11.60 11.98 -17.25
C LYS A 106 11.53 11.05 -16.03
N ILE A 107 11.71 9.74 -16.22
CA ILE A 107 11.61 8.76 -15.13
C ILE A 107 12.69 8.96 -14.04
N GLN A 108 13.85 9.52 -14.40
CA GLN A 108 14.94 9.79 -13.46
C GLN A 108 14.99 11.25 -13.02
N GLY A 109 14.64 11.49 -11.74
CA GLY A 109 15.12 12.59 -10.90
C GLY A 109 14.09 13.19 -9.94
N ASP A 110 14.49 14.24 -9.22
CA ASP A 110 13.76 14.91 -8.15
C ASP A 110 12.60 15.79 -8.62
N GLY A 111 11.35 15.49 -8.24
CA GLY A 111 10.23 16.44 -8.32
C GLY A 111 8.85 15.81 -8.48
N ASP A 112 7.86 16.36 -7.76
CA ASP A 112 6.46 15.90 -7.70
C ASP A 112 5.70 16.02 -9.04
N ASN A 113 6.16 16.88 -9.96
CA ASN A 113 5.55 17.13 -11.27
C ASN A 113 6.28 16.46 -12.45
N ARG A 114 6.99 15.36 -12.22
CA ARG A 114 7.60 14.59 -13.33
C ARG A 114 6.55 13.84 -14.11
#